data_AF-A0A0F8BN82-F1
#
_entry.id   AF-A0A0F8BN82-F1
#
_cell.length_a   1.000
_cell.length_b   1.000
_cell.length_c   1.000
_cell.angle_alpha   90.00
_cell.angle_beta   90.00
_cell.angle_gamma   90.00
#
_symmetry.space_group_name_H-M   'P 1'
#
loop_
_entity.id
_entity.type
_entity.pdbx_description
1 polymer ?
#
loop_
_entity_poly.entity_id
_entity_poly.type
_entity_poly.pdbx_seq_one_letter_code
_entity_poly.pdbx_strand_id
1 'polypeptide(L)' 'MTIYFPFSATIRKEENTYISICPEADIVCRGESIEEAVTNLKKEVEQFLEEELPRGFSRIVYY' A
#
# COMPACT_ATOMS: atom_id res chain seq x y z
N MET A 1 26.11 0.14 -6.50
CA MET A 1 25.05 1.04 -7.00
C MET A 1 23.73 0.36 -6.68
N THR A 2 22.97 0.89 -5.72
CA THR A 2 21.71 0.26 -5.28
C THR A 2 20.59 0.84 -6.12
N ILE A 3 19.79 -0.04 -6.74
CA ILE A 3 18.60 0.36 -7.50
C ILE A 3 17.41 0.14 -6.57
N TYR A 4 16.61 1.19 -6.35
CA TYR A 4 15.38 1.12 -5.58
C TYR A 4 14.20 1.17 -6.54
N PHE A 5 13.27 0.24 -6.36
CA PHE A 5 12.00 0.24 -7.07
C PHE A 5 10.96 0.94 -6.19
N PRO A 6 10.36 2.06 -6.65
CA PRO A 6 9.37 2.78 -5.87
C PRO A 6 8.07 1.95 -5.80
N PHE A 7 7.58 1.70 -4.59
CA PHE A 7 6.26 1.09 -4.37
C PHE A 7 5.15 2.13 -4.47
N SER A 8 4.05 1.78 -5.11
CA SER A 8 2.86 2.62 -5.20
C SER A 8 1.69 1.99 -4.46
N ALA A 9 0.76 2.82 -4.01
CA ALA A 9 -0.51 2.38 -3.44
C ALA A 9 -1.66 2.95 -4.27
N THR A 10 -2.57 2.08 -4.68
CA THR A 10 -3.83 2.44 -5.32
C THR A 10 -4.96 2.19 -4.34
N ILE A 11 -5.79 3.19 -4.09
CA ILE A 11 -6.90 3.12 -3.16
C ILE A 11 -8.19 3.28 -3.95
N ARG A 12 -9.12 2.34 -3.78
CA ARG A 12 -10.43 2.36 -4.40
C ARG A 12 -11.50 2.31 -3.32
N LYS A 13 -12.51 3.18 -3.41
CA LYS A 13 -13.67 3.07 -2.53
C LYS A 13 -14.60 1.94 -3.01
N GLU A 14 -14.99 1.04 -2.11
CA GLU A 14 -15.91 -0.07 -2.39
C GLU A 14 -17.01 -0.09 -1.33
N GLU A 15 -18.21 0.30 -1.72
CA GLU A 15 -19.39 0.45 -0.85
C GLU A 15 -19.08 1.33 0.39
N ASN A 16 -18.84 0.69 1.53
CA ASN A 16 -18.55 1.30 2.83
C ASN A 16 -17.09 1.11 3.29
N THR A 17 -16.23 0.54 2.44
CA THR A 17 -14.83 0.23 2.76
C THR A 17 -13.88 0.78 1.71
N TYR A 18 -12.59 0.77 2.01
CA TYR A 18 -11.52 1.16 1.09
C TYR A 18 -10.65 -0.05 0.80
N ILE A 19 -10.40 -0.30 -0.47
CA ILE A 19 -9.48 -1.32 -0.96
C ILE A 19 -8.18 -0.63 -1.35
N SER A 20 -7.07 -1.05 -0.77
CA SER A 20 -5.73 -0.57 -1.09
C SER A 20 -4.94 -1.67 -1.78
N ILE A 21 -4.19 -1.33 -2.82
CA ILE A 21 -3.47 -2.28 -3.69
C ILE A 21 -2.05 -1.76 -3.89
N CYS A 22 -1.07 -2.62 -3.70
CA CYS A 22 0.32 -2.38 -4.09
C CYS A 22 0.67 -3.30 -5.28
N PRO A 23 0.62 -2.79 -6.52
CA PRO A 23 0.85 -3.62 -7.71
C PRO A 23 2.25 -4.24 -7.75
N GLU A 24 3.26 -3.56 -7.20
CA GLU A 24 4.65 -4.03 -7.24
C GLU A 24 4.91 -5.20 -6.30
N ALA A 25 4.11 -5.34 -5.24
CA ALA A 25 4.17 -6.46 -4.29
C ALA A 25 3.07 -7.52 -4.53
N ASP A 26 2.13 -7.26 -5.44
CA ASP A 26 0.90 -8.04 -5.64
C ASP A 26 0.09 -8.24 -4.35
N ILE A 27 -0.02 -7.17 -3.55
CA ILE A 27 -0.71 -7.18 -2.25
C ILE A 27 -1.97 -6.32 -2.32
N VAL A 28 -3.04 -6.82 -1.71
CA VAL A 28 -4.33 -6.13 -1.58
C VAL A 28 -4.76 -6.14 -0.12
N CYS A 29 -5.18 -4.98 0.38
CA CYS A 29 -5.72 -4.83 1.73
C CYS A 29 -7.06 -4.10 1.70
N ARG A 30 -7.83 -4.27 2.78
CA ARG A 30 -9.08 -3.55 3.04
C ARG A 30 -8.95 -2.77 4.34
N GLY A 31 -9.64 -1.64 4.43
CA GLY A 31 -9.84 -0.89 5.67
C GLY A 31 -11.19 -0.19 5.68
N GLU A 32 -11.69 0.16 6.86
CA GLU A 32 -12.93 0.94 7.02
C GLU A 32 -12.69 2.42 6.70
N SER A 33 -11.43 2.86 6.79
CA SER A 33 -10.96 4.18 6.39
C SER A 33 -9.80 4.12 5.42
N ILE A 34 -9.53 5.23 4.74
CA ILE A 34 -8.36 5.39 3.87
C ILE A 34 -7.07 5.13 4.65
N GLU A 35 -6.95 5.72 5.84
CA GLU A 35 -5.76 5.62 6.68
C GLU A 35 -5.50 4.17 7.11
N GLU A 36 -6.56 3.45 7.48
CA GLU A 36 -6.49 2.04 7.84
C GLU A 36 -6.10 1.17 6.63
N ALA A 37 -6.73 1.39 5.48
CA ALA A 37 -6.41 0.63 4.26
C ALA A 37 -4.94 0.84 3.85
N VAL A 38 -4.41 2.06 3.93
CA VAL A 38 -3.00 2.35 3.65
C VAL A 38 -2.08 1.76 4.70
N THR A 39 -2.46 1.83 5.98
CA THR A 39 -1.65 1.27 7.07
C THR A 39 -1.55 -0.25 6.97
N ASN A 40 -2.65 -0.93 6.66
CA ASN A 40 -2.68 -2.38 6.45
C ASN A 40 -1.82 -2.76 5.24
N LEU A 41 -1.97 -2.05 4.12
CA LEU A 41 -1.15 -2.28 2.93
C LEU A 41 0.34 -2.06 3.21
N LYS A 42 0.69 -1.01 3.94
CA LYS A 42 2.08 -0.73 4.31
C LYS A 42 2.68 -1.89 5.10
N LYS A 43 1.99 -2.37 6.14
CA LYS A 43 2.46 -3.47 6.99
C LYS A 43 2.68 -4.76 6.21
N GLU A 44 1.73 -5.12 5.35
CA GLU A 44 1.84 -6.34 4.54
C GLU A 44 3.00 -6.24 3.53
N VAL A 45 3.21 -5.06 2.92
CA VAL A 45 4.36 -4.84 2.04
C VAL A 45 5.68 -4.87 2.82
N GLU A 46 5.76 -4.24 4.00
CA GLU A 46 6.94 -4.30 4.85
C GLU A 46 7.26 -5.74 5.28
N GLN A 47 6.23 -6.52 5.59
CA GLN A 47 6.38 -7.95 5.89
C GLN A 47 6.85 -8.76 4.68
N PHE A 48 6.34 -8.45 3.48
CA PHE A 48 6.78 -9.09 2.23
C PHE A 48 8.25 -8.78 1.89
N LEU A 49 8.70 -7.56 2.19
CA LEU A 49 10.08 -7.13 1.93
C LEU A 49 11.07 -7.55 3.02
N GLU A 50 10.58 -8.00 4.17
CA GLU A 50 11.36 -8.15 5.41
C GLU A 50 12.14 -6.85 5.76
N GLU A 51 11.62 -5.69 5.33
CA GLU A 51 12.24 -4.36 5.46
C GLU A 51 11.17 -3.29 5.70
N GLU A 52 11.50 -2.25 6.48
CA GLU A 52 10.62 -1.11 6.69
C GLU A 52 10.56 -0.18 5.47
N LEU A 53 9.40 0.46 5.27
CA LEU A 53 9.18 1.53 4.30
C LEU A 53 9.21 2.89 5.02
N PRO A 54 10.39 3.46 5.32
CA PRO A 54 10.52 4.66 6.14
C PRO A 54 9.89 5.90 5.49
N ARG A 55 9.80 5.91 4.15
CA ARG A 55 9.18 7.01 3.37
C ARG A 55 7.75 6.69 2.92
N GLY A 56 7.21 5.52 3.29
CA GLY A 56 5.92 5.02 2.82
C GLY A 56 5.88 4.79 1.30
N PHE A 57 4.67 4.82 0.74
CA PHE A 57 4.46 4.68 -0.70
C PHE A 57 4.89 5.94 -1.44
N SER A 58 5.64 5.75 -2.51
CA SER A 58 6.14 6.84 -3.37
C SER A 58 5.04 7.61 -4.08
N ARG A 59 3.90 6.95 -4.31
CA ARG A 59 2.71 7.52 -4.93
C ARG A 59 1.47 6.83 -4.36
N ILE A 60 0.47 7.63 -4.01
CA ILE A 60 -0.85 7.14 -3.64
C ILE A 60 -1.87 7.70 -4.64
N VAL A 61 -2.61 6.81 -5.31
CA VAL A 61 -3.66 7.20 -6.27
C VAL A 61 -5.01 6.76 -5.73
N TYR A 62 -5.99 7.66 -5.80
CA TYR A 62 -7.36 7.42 -5.35
C TYR A 62 -8.30 7.28 -6.56
N TYR A 63 -9.16 6.26 -6.51
CA TYR A 63 -10.22 5.98 -7.49
C TYR A 63 -11.58 5.87 -6.81
#